data_AF-A0A529QLB0-F1
#
_entry.id   AF-A0A529QLB0-F1
#
_cell.length_a   1.000
_cell.length_b   1.000
_cell.length_c   1.000
_cell.angle_alpha   90.00
_cell.angle_beta   90.00
_cell.angle_gamma   90.00
#
_symmetry.space_group_name_H-M   'P 1'
#
loop_
_entity.id
_entity.type
_entity.pdbx_description
1 polymer ?
#
loop_
_entity_poly.entity_id
_entity_poly.type
_entity_poly.pdbx_seq_one_letter_code
_entity_poly.pdbx_strand_id
1 'polypeptide(L)'
;AAVTYEPFISAVRDKADQGHILATTLDYPMVLDTVGCTPDFLKANPDAAKALADSYFDALDLIKKDPQKSYEIMGADVKQSAKEFEDSAKYLKWADKAENKQFFTKEFQDFSKTAAELLLQMGLIKEVPDVTTLADTSAVAY
;
A
#
# COMPACT_ATOMS: atom_id res chain seq x y z
N ALA A 1 -3.43 -21.93 10.14
CA ALA A 1 -2.57 -20.84 9.61
C ALA A 1 -3.44 -19.60 9.40
N ALA A 2 -2.86 -18.41 9.51
CA ALA A 2 -3.54 -17.14 9.25
C ALA A 2 -2.66 -16.28 8.35
N VAL A 3 -3.27 -15.35 7.60
CA VAL A 3 -2.58 -14.32 6.84
C VAL A 3 -2.88 -12.99 7.52
N THR A 4 -1.85 -12.21 7.85
CA THR A 4 -1.98 -10.93 8.54
C THR A 4 -0.86 -9.98 8.10
N TYR A 5 -0.98 -8.72 8.48
CA TYR A 5 -0.08 -7.62 8.13
C TYR A 5 0.62 -7.05 9.39
N GLU A 6 1.51 -6.08 9.21
CA GLU A 6 2.13 -5.35 10.32
C GLU A 6 1.09 -4.51 11.07
N PRO A 7 1.16 -4.40 12.41
CA PRO A 7 2.21 -4.92 13.29
C PRO A 7 1.96 -6.34 13.80
N PHE A 8 0.85 -6.98 13.42
CA PHE A 8 0.44 -8.27 13.98
C PHE A 8 1.40 -9.41 13.62
N ILE A 9 2.01 -9.38 12.43
CA ILE A 9 3.04 -10.37 12.06
C ILE A 9 4.32 -10.20 12.90
N SER A 10 4.65 -8.98 13.36
CA SER A 10 5.75 -8.76 14.31
C SER A 10 5.53 -9.47 15.65
N ALA A 11 4.28 -9.61 16.12
CA ALA A 11 4.00 -10.38 17.33
C ALA A 11 4.37 -11.87 17.21
N VAL A 12 4.41 -12.42 15.99
CA VAL A 12 4.91 -13.78 15.72
C VAL A 12 6.44 -13.79 15.73
N ARG A 13 7.11 -12.76 15.21
CA ARG A 13 8.57 -12.64 15.26
C ARG A 13 9.08 -12.58 16.70
N ASP A 14 8.38 -11.85 17.56
CA ASP A 14 8.73 -11.70 18.98
C ASP A 14 8.48 -12.97 19.80
N LYS A 15 7.66 -13.91 19.28
CA LYS A 15 7.30 -15.19 19.91
C LYS A 15 7.54 -16.36 18.95
N ALA A 16 8.74 -16.39 18.36
CA ALA A 16 9.12 -17.38 17.36
C ALA A 16 9.09 -18.85 17.87
N ASP A 17 9.01 -19.05 19.19
CA ASP A 17 8.80 -20.35 19.83
C ASP A 17 7.32 -20.81 19.82
N GLN A 18 6.37 -19.89 19.62
CA GLN A 18 4.92 -20.15 19.64
C GLN A 18 4.30 -20.19 18.24
N GLY A 19 5.01 -19.70 17.22
CA GLY A 19 4.59 -19.70 15.84
C GLY A 19 5.75 -19.41 14.90
N HIS A 20 5.59 -19.74 13.63
CA HIS A 20 6.60 -19.48 12.62
C HIS A 20 5.97 -18.80 11.40
N ILE A 21 6.74 -17.93 10.77
CA ILE A 21 6.37 -17.26 9.53
C ILE A 21 6.69 -18.21 8.37
N LEU A 22 5.67 -18.53 7.57
CA LEU A 22 5.81 -19.42 6.41
C LEU A 22 6.29 -18.68 5.17
N ALA A 23 5.79 -17.47 4.95
CA ALA A 23 6.14 -16.60 3.84
C ALA A 23 5.77 -15.16 4.20
N THR A 24 6.46 -14.20 3.60
CA THR A 24 6.13 -12.78 3.70
C THR A 24 6.02 -12.15 2.32
N THR A 25 5.43 -10.96 2.26
CA THR A 25 5.43 -10.14 1.04
C THR A 25 6.81 -9.58 0.70
N LEU A 26 7.81 -9.74 1.57
CA LEU A 26 9.22 -9.50 1.24
C LEU A 26 9.76 -10.59 0.30
N ASP A 27 9.30 -11.83 0.48
CA ASP A 27 9.64 -12.96 -0.38
C ASP A 27 8.83 -12.93 -1.68
N TYR A 28 7.56 -12.53 -1.58
CA TYR A 28 6.58 -12.49 -2.68
C TYR A 28 5.83 -11.15 -2.70
N PRO A 29 6.37 -10.10 -3.34
CA PRO A 29 5.80 -8.74 -3.31
C PRO A 29 4.56 -8.65 -4.21
N MET A 30 3.44 -9.20 -3.73
CA MET A 30 2.16 -9.29 -4.45
C MET A 30 0.98 -8.66 -3.68
N VAL A 31 1.25 -7.99 -2.57
CA VAL A 31 0.25 -7.23 -1.81
C VAL A 31 0.71 -5.78 -1.74
N LEU A 32 -0.16 -4.88 -2.17
CA LEU A 32 0.09 -3.45 -2.20
C LEU A 32 -1.18 -2.71 -1.76
N ASP A 33 -0.99 -1.64 -1.00
CA ASP A 33 -2.08 -0.76 -0.59
C ASP A 33 -2.10 0.47 -1.50
N THR A 34 -3.28 0.78 -2.04
CA THR A 34 -3.51 2.02 -2.80
C THR A 34 -4.51 2.90 -2.09
N VAL A 35 -4.26 4.21 -2.10
CA VAL A 35 -5.26 5.21 -1.75
C VAL A 35 -5.96 5.66 -3.02
N GLY A 36 -7.29 5.69 -3.01
CA GLY A 36 -8.08 6.11 -4.15
C GLY A 36 -9.35 6.84 -3.71
N CYS A 37 -9.89 7.63 -4.62
CA CYS A 37 -11.18 8.31 -4.45
C CYS A 37 -12.21 7.67 -5.39
N THR A 38 -13.48 7.76 -5.04
CA THR A 38 -14.56 7.39 -5.98
C THR A 38 -14.50 8.26 -7.24
N PRO A 39 -14.90 7.76 -8.42
CA PRO A 39 -14.92 8.56 -9.66
C PRO A 39 -15.70 9.87 -9.55
N ASP A 40 -16.84 9.88 -8.84
CA ASP A 40 -17.65 11.08 -8.63
C ASP A 40 -16.90 12.16 -7.83
N PHE A 41 -16.14 11.74 -6.80
CA PHE A 41 -15.32 12.67 -6.01
C PHE A 41 -14.19 13.27 -6.85
N LEU A 42 -13.50 12.46 -7.65
CA LEU A 42 -12.43 12.93 -8.54
C LEU A 42 -12.95 13.98 -9.53
N LYS A 43 -14.12 13.72 -10.12
CA LYS A 43 -14.76 14.63 -11.07
C LYS A 43 -15.23 15.93 -10.40
N ALA A 44 -15.81 15.85 -9.21
CA ALA A 44 -16.37 17.00 -8.51
C ALA A 44 -15.31 17.85 -7.79
N ASN A 45 -14.20 17.24 -7.36
CA ASN A 45 -13.19 17.88 -6.52
C ASN A 45 -11.75 17.61 -7.02
N PRO A 46 -11.42 17.94 -8.28
CA PRO A 46 -10.12 17.60 -8.86
C PRO A 46 -8.95 18.22 -8.08
N ASP A 47 -9.10 19.46 -7.61
CA ASP A 47 -8.06 20.13 -6.81
C ASP A 47 -7.84 19.48 -5.45
N ALA A 48 -8.92 19.03 -4.79
CA ALA A 48 -8.82 18.34 -3.51
C ALA A 48 -8.22 16.95 -3.66
N ALA A 49 -8.58 16.23 -4.72
CA ALA A 49 -7.98 14.93 -5.04
C ALA A 49 -6.48 15.06 -5.31
N LYS A 50 -6.08 16.10 -6.06
CA LYS A 50 -4.67 16.41 -6.29
C LYS A 50 -3.94 16.77 -4.99
N ALA A 51 -4.52 17.63 -4.16
CA ALA A 51 -3.95 17.98 -2.87
C ALA A 51 -3.78 16.76 -1.95
N LEU A 52 -4.72 15.81 -1.97
CA LEU A 52 -4.62 14.56 -1.23
C LEU A 52 -3.43 13.71 -1.72
N ALA A 53 -3.28 13.56 -3.04
CA ALA A 53 -2.16 12.82 -3.62
C ALA A 53 -0.81 13.50 -3.33
N ASP A 54 -0.72 14.82 -3.48
CA ASP A 54 0.49 15.58 -3.17
C ASP A 54 0.85 15.48 -1.67
N SER A 55 -0.15 15.51 -0.77
CA SER A 55 0.05 15.38 0.69
C SER A 55 0.64 14.03 1.11
N TYR A 56 0.36 12.96 0.37
CA TYR A 56 1.01 11.66 0.62
C TYR A 56 2.53 11.76 0.41
N PHE A 57 2.98 12.41 -0.66
CA PHE A 57 4.41 12.59 -0.93
C PHE A 57 5.06 13.57 0.07
N ASP A 58 4.35 14.62 0.47
CA ASP A 58 4.80 15.50 1.56
C ASP A 58 4.98 14.73 2.88
N ALA A 59 4.12 13.75 3.17
CA ALA A 59 4.26 12.88 4.32
C ALA A 59 5.50 11.97 4.22
N LEU A 60 5.82 11.44 3.03
CA LEU A 60 7.07 10.69 2.82
C LEU A 60 8.31 11.56 3.04
N ASP A 61 8.26 12.82 2.62
CA ASP A 61 9.34 13.78 2.86
C ASP A 61 9.46 14.14 4.34
N LEU A 62 8.34 14.23 5.07
CA LEU A 62 8.34 14.38 6.52
C LEU A 62 8.96 13.17 7.22
N ILE A 63 8.63 11.94 6.81
CA ILE A 63 9.23 10.71 7.35
C ILE A 63 10.75 10.72 7.17
N LYS A 64 11.24 11.13 5.99
CA LYS A 64 12.68 11.25 5.73
C LYS A 64 13.35 12.32 6.59
N LYS A 65 12.69 13.47 6.76
CA LYS A 65 13.23 14.65 7.46
C LYS A 65 13.19 14.51 8.98
N ASP A 66 12.13 13.91 9.51
CA ASP A 66 11.86 13.78 10.94
C ASP A 66 11.20 12.41 11.22
N PRO A 67 11.97 11.31 11.13
CA PRO A 67 11.44 9.96 11.28
C PRO A 67 10.87 9.74 12.68
N GLN A 68 11.51 10.27 13.73
CA GLN A 68 11.05 10.09 15.11
C GLN A 68 9.64 10.68 15.31
N LYS A 69 9.42 11.94 14.91
CA LYS A 69 8.10 12.56 14.98
C LYS A 69 7.08 11.80 14.13
N SER A 70 7.48 11.37 12.94
CA SER A 70 6.58 10.67 12.02
C SER A 70 6.13 9.32 12.59
N TYR A 71 7.05 8.55 13.16
CA TYR A 71 6.75 7.27 13.80
C TYR A 71 5.99 7.43 15.13
N GLU A 72 6.16 8.55 15.84
CA GLU A 72 5.32 8.87 16.99
C GLU A 72 3.86 9.09 16.58
N ILE A 73 3.63 9.88 15.52
CA ILE A 73 2.28 10.15 14.98
C ILE A 73 1.64 8.87 14.47
N MET A 74 2.33 8.12 13.60
CA MET A 74 1.78 6.91 12.98
C MET A 74 1.63 5.75 13.99
N GLY A 75 2.61 5.58 14.89
CA GLY A 75 2.56 4.57 15.93
C GLY A 75 1.36 4.73 16.85
N ALA A 76 1.02 5.98 17.22
CA ALA A 76 -0.14 6.25 18.08
C ALA A 76 -1.46 5.72 17.50
N ASP A 77 -1.66 5.77 16.18
CA ASP A 77 -2.87 5.30 15.51
C ASP A 77 -3.00 3.76 15.56
N VAL A 78 -1.88 3.06 15.42
CA VAL A 78 -1.81 1.59 15.48
C VAL A 78 -1.47 1.04 16.87
N LYS A 79 -1.54 1.88 17.90
CA LYS A 79 -1.26 1.54 19.30
C LYS A 79 0.16 0.98 19.53
N GLN A 80 1.13 1.52 18.82
CA GLN A 80 2.56 1.27 18.97
C GLN A 80 3.27 2.52 19.49
N SER A 81 4.34 2.33 20.25
CA SER A 81 5.33 3.37 20.46
C SER A 81 6.04 3.71 19.14
N ALA A 82 6.70 4.87 19.07
CA ALA A 82 7.48 5.27 17.90
C ALA A 82 8.54 4.21 17.50
N LYS A 83 9.15 3.56 18.50
CA LYS A 83 10.18 2.54 18.27
C LYS A 83 9.59 1.22 17.72
N GLU A 84 8.44 0.79 18.23
CA GLU A 84 7.74 -0.40 17.72
C GLU A 84 7.24 -0.17 16.29
N PHE A 85 6.75 1.04 16.00
CA PHE A 85 6.35 1.43 14.65
C PHE A 85 7.56 1.47 13.71
N GLU A 86 8.67 2.07 14.12
CA GLU A 86 9.93 2.07 13.34
C GLU A 86 10.37 0.65 12.98
N ASP A 87 10.32 -0.28 13.93
CA ASP A 87 10.69 -1.68 13.68
C ASP A 87 9.75 -2.37 12.69
N SER A 88 8.46 -2.06 12.75
CA SER A 88 7.44 -2.57 11.82
C SER A 88 7.61 -1.98 10.42
N ALA A 89 7.90 -0.67 10.35
CA ALA A 89 8.04 0.08 9.11
C ALA A 89 9.22 -0.39 8.24
N LYS A 90 10.24 -1.04 8.82
CA LYS A 90 11.36 -1.64 8.06
C LYS A 90 10.92 -2.71 7.07
N TYR A 91 9.74 -3.30 7.27
CA TYR A 91 9.15 -4.29 6.38
C TYR A 91 8.18 -3.68 5.36
N LEU A 92 8.02 -2.36 5.37
CA LEU A 92 7.16 -1.62 4.44
C LEU A 92 8.01 -0.94 3.37
N LYS A 93 7.46 -0.87 2.16
CA LYS A 93 7.97 -0.03 1.08
C LYS A 93 6.94 1.03 0.74
N TRP A 94 7.29 2.29 0.96
CA TRP A 94 6.46 3.42 0.51
C TRP A 94 6.93 3.89 -0.86
N ALA A 95 6.07 3.74 -1.86
CA ALA A 95 6.38 4.19 -3.22
C ALA A 95 6.48 5.71 -3.27
N ASP A 96 7.63 6.22 -3.73
CA ASP A 96 7.78 7.65 -3.99
C ASP A 96 7.06 8.08 -5.28
N LYS A 97 7.17 9.37 -5.64
CA LYS A 97 6.48 9.91 -6.82
C LYS A 97 6.94 9.27 -8.14
N ALA A 98 8.22 8.92 -8.27
CA ALA A 98 8.75 8.29 -9.47
C ALA A 98 8.33 6.83 -9.55
N GLU A 99 8.39 6.10 -8.44
CA GLU A 99 7.90 4.72 -8.35
C GLU A 99 6.38 4.64 -8.59
N ASN A 100 5.61 5.59 -8.06
CA ASN A 100 4.17 5.71 -8.30
C ASN A 100 3.86 5.91 -9.79
N LYS A 101 4.60 6.80 -10.47
CA LYS A 101 4.49 7.02 -11.93
C LYS A 101 4.76 5.74 -12.71
N GLN A 102 5.87 5.06 -12.39
CA GLN A 102 6.26 3.81 -13.02
C GLN A 102 5.18 2.74 -12.85
N PHE A 103 4.66 2.60 -11.62
CA PHE A 103 3.65 1.60 -11.29
C PHE A 103 2.38 1.80 -12.12
N PHE A 104 1.78 2.99 -12.06
CA PHE A 104 0.50 3.24 -12.76
C PHE A 104 0.63 3.35 -14.29
N THR A 105 1.85 3.57 -14.83
CA THR A 105 2.06 3.60 -16.29
C THR A 105 2.17 2.20 -16.89
N LYS A 106 2.70 1.20 -16.15
CA LYS A 106 3.00 -0.13 -16.70
C LYS A 106 2.65 -1.28 -15.76
N GLU A 107 3.19 -1.25 -14.54
CA GLU A 107 3.16 -2.40 -13.64
C GLU A 107 1.75 -2.71 -13.12
N PHE A 108 0.90 -1.69 -12.98
CA PHE A 108 -0.48 -1.84 -12.54
C PHE A 108 -1.31 -2.72 -13.48
N GLN A 109 -1.10 -2.63 -14.80
CA GLN A 109 -1.83 -3.46 -15.76
C GLN A 109 -1.37 -4.91 -15.70
N ASP A 110 -0.05 -5.14 -15.63
CA ASP A 110 0.55 -6.49 -15.51
C ASP A 110 0.06 -7.16 -14.21
N PHE A 111 0.05 -6.42 -13.09
CA PHE A 111 -0.49 -6.86 -11.81
C PHE A 111 -1.98 -7.18 -11.90
N SER A 112 -2.79 -6.25 -12.41
CA SER A 112 -4.25 -6.38 -12.49
C SER A 112 -4.67 -7.55 -13.37
N LYS A 113 -3.93 -7.81 -14.46
CA LYS A 113 -4.17 -8.96 -15.32
C LYS A 113 -3.90 -10.26 -14.58
N THR A 114 -2.76 -10.37 -13.90
CA THR A 114 -2.40 -11.54 -13.09
C THR A 114 -3.43 -11.80 -11.99
N ALA A 115 -3.86 -10.75 -11.30
CA ALA A 115 -4.90 -10.83 -10.27
C ALA A 115 -6.24 -11.27 -10.85
N ALA A 116 -6.70 -10.69 -11.96
CA ALA A 116 -7.96 -11.05 -12.59
C ALA A 116 -7.98 -12.50 -13.10
N GLU A 117 -6.88 -12.98 -13.70
CA GLU A 117 -6.74 -14.37 -14.12
C GLU A 117 -6.83 -15.33 -12.92
N LEU A 118 -6.15 -15.01 -11.81
CA LEU A 118 -6.24 -15.80 -10.58
C LEU A 118 -7.67 -15.80 -9.99
N LEU A 119 -8.29 -14.63 -9.89
CA LEU A 119 -9.66 -14.50 -9.37
C LEU A 119 -10.68 -15.27 -10.23
N LEU A 120 -10.48 -15.31 -11.55
CA LEU A 120 -11.31 -16.09 -12.47
C LEU A 120 -11.11 -17.59 -12.25
N GLN A 121 -9.85 -18.06 -12.15
CA GLN A 121 -9.53 -19.47 -11.86
C GLN A 121 -10.11 -19.93 -10.53
N MET A 122 -10.14 -19.05 -9.52
CA MET A 122 -10.75 -19.31 -8.22
C MET A 122 -12.28 -19.24 -8.24
N GLY A 123 -12.90 -18.78 -9.34
CA GLY A 123 -14.35 -18.62 -9.47
C GLY A 123 -14.92 -17.43 -8.69
N LEU A 124 -14.09 -16.45 -8.30
CA LEU A 124 -14.52 -15.25 -7.58
C LEU A 124 -15.08 -14.16 -8.50
N ILE A 125 -14.65 -14.16 -9.76
CA ILE A 125 -15.22 -13.34 -10.84
C ILE A 125 -15.67 -14.23 -11.99
N LYS A 126 -16.65 -13.75 -12.78
CA LYS A 126 -17.20 -14.50 -13.93
C LYS A 126 -16.49 -14.20 -15.25
N GLU A 127 -15.88 -13.03 -15.35
CA GLU A 127 -15.14 -12.56 -16.52
C GLU A 127 -14.02 -11.61 -16.07
N VAL A 128 -12.99 -11.48 -16.90
CA VAL A 128 -11.88 -10.53 -16.66
C VAL A 128 -12.35 -9.13 -17.05
N PRO A 129 -12.33 -8.15 -16.13
CA PRO A 129 -12.65 -6.76 -16.46
C PRO A 129 -11.59 -6.16 -17.37
N ASP A 130 -11.93 -5.06 -18.07
CA ASP A 130 -10.93 -4.29 -18.81
C ASP A 130 -9.98 -3.59 -17.82
N VAL A 131 -8.85 -4.24 -17.57
CA VAL A 131 -7.83 -3.78 -16.60
C VAL A 131 -7.25 -2.42 -16.95
N THR A 132 -7.37 -1.95 -18.20
CA THR A 132 -6.89 -0.62 -18.61
C THR A 132 -7.75 0.52 -18.06
N THR A 133 -8.94 0.20 -17.54
CA THR A 133 -9.90 1.19 -17.02
C THR A 133 -9.97 1.26 -15.49
N LEU A 134 -9.18 0.42 -14.80
CA LEU A 134 -9.27 0.27 -13.34
C LEU A 134 -8.59 1.39 -12.55
N ALA A 135 -7.77 2.23 -13.17
CA ALA A 135 -7.09 3.34 -12.52
C ALA A 135 -7.32 4.67 -13.28
N ASP A 136 -7.71 5.70 -12.54
CA ASP A 136 -7.70 7.09 -12.99
C ASP A 136 -6.56 7.82 -12.28
N THR A 137 -5.54 8.22 -13.04
CA THR A 137 -4.35 8.89 -12.51
C THR A 137 -4.42 10.41 -12.60
N SER A 138 -5.59 10.99 -12.89
CA SER A 138 -5.76 12.44 -13.07
C SER A 138 -5.43 13.27 -11.82
N ALA A 139 -5.57 12.67 -10.63
CA ALA A 139 -5.20 13.30 -9.37
C ALA A 139 -3.68 13.38 -9.14
N VAL A 140 -2.88 12.58 -9.85
CA VAL A 140 -1.42 12.54 -9.68
C VAL A 140 -0.76 13.27 -10.85
N ALA A 141 -0.15 14.42 -10.57
CA ALA A 141 0.60 15.17 -11.58
C ALA A 141 2.02 14.59 -11.71
N TYR A 142 2.30 13.95 -12.83
CA TYR A 142 3.60 13.35 -13.15
C TYR A 142 4.46 14.16 -14.12
#